data_AF-A0A497ILU3-F1
#
_entry.id   AF-A0A497ILU3-F1
#
_cell.length_a   1.000
_cell.length_b   1.000
_cell.length_c   1.000
_cell.angle_alpha   90.00
_cell.angle_beta   90.00
_cell.angle_gamma   90.00
#
_symmetry.space_group_name_H-M   'P 1'
#
loop_
_entity.id
_entity.type
_entity.pdbx_description
1 polymer ?
#
loop_
_entity_poly.entity_id
_entity_poly.type
_entity_poly.pdbx_seq_one_letter_code
_entity_poly.pdbx_strand_id
1 'polypeptide(L)'
;MIFPQDYKYVGISDRVPEVGDPIYFSTRFIIIKNETRESYQIYAVESSGEGLIRIITSMELLADQDEITVLDELLESCNIGILVEVAERLCLNQINTVILTGTDRHTTFVHMPDASKLFEIEVIDITPPSPPWLTSAVRRLHAAGVWSRLPVRFTEKILDLRQFEDANTMFPCTSSGLKGRYLDRATTAPDETLLVGCDISLQIFNLKFPNKLKEHTNTCPLSRELHTPTKPFITRCCQSERTGPINLNGVPGMVVHWGASEYDVIEAVKNLYNNCNSEKEEF
;
A
#
# COMPACT_ATOMS: atom_id res chain seq x y z
N MET A 1 8.74 -2.10 -16.79
CA MET A 1 9.17 -1.98 -15.39
C MET A 1 10.11 -3.10 -15.01
N ILE A 2 11.35 -2.73 -14.73
CA ILE A 2 12.36 -3.58 -14.11
C ILE A 2 12.72 -2.95 -12.78
N PHE A 3 12.65 -3.73 -11.71
CA PHE A 3 13.12 -3.36 -10.38
C PHE A 3 13.85 -4.56 -9.77
N PRO A 4 15.11 -4.42 -9.34
CA PRO A 4 15.83 -5.46 -8.64
C PRO A 4 15.16 -5.78 -7.29
N GLN A 5 14.61 -6.99 -7.13
CA GLN A 5 13.95 -7.45 -5.90
C GLN A 5 14.83 -7.39 -4.64
N ASP A 6 16.14 -7.30 -4.83
CA ASP A 6 17.13 -7.13 -3.79
C ASP A 6 18.31 -6.34 -4.37
N TYR A 7 18.86 -5.40 -3.61
CA TYR A 7 20.02 -4.61 -4.03
C TYR A 7 21.25 -5.50 -4.28
N LYS A 8 21.32 -6.71 -3.70
CA LYS A 8 22.38 -7.70 -3.95
C LYS A 8 22.43 -8.20 -5.40
N TYR A 9 21.39 -7.95 -6.17
CA TYR A 9 21.37 -8.26 -7.60
C TYR A 9 22.01 -7.17 -8.45
N VAL A 10 22.38 -6.03 -7.86
CA VAL A 10 22.95 -4.88 -8.54
C VAL A 10 24.44 -4.76 -8.20
N GLY A 11 25.30 -4.89 -9.21
CA GLY A 11 26.71 -4.55 -9.13
C GLY A 11 26.95 -3.10 -9.56
N ILE A 12 28.03 -2.49 -9.06
CA ILE A 12 28.52 -1.18 -9.53
C ILE A 12 29.92 -1.39 -10.08
N SER A 13 30.20 -0.83 -11.26
CA SER A 13 31.51 -0.88 -11.91
C SER A 13 31.87 0.48 -12.51
N ASP A 14 33.15 0.76 -12.63
CA ASP A 14 33.71 1.95 -13.30
C ASP A 14 33.96 1.71 -14.80
N ARG A 15 34.02 0.43 -15.22
CA ARG A 15 34.14 -0.01 -16.61
C ARG A 15 33.01 -0.95 -17.00
N VAL A 16 32.60 -0.92 -18.26
CA VAL A 16 31.70 -1.92 -18.84
C VAL A 16 32.45 -3.27 -18.85
N PRO A 17 31.95 -4.32 -18.18
CA PRO A 17 32.56 -5.65 -18.23
C PRO A 17 32.32 -6.31 -19.59
N GLU A 18 33.09 -7.37 -19.87
CA GLU A 18 32.99 -8.13 -21.10
C GLU A 18 32.43 -9.55 -20.85
N VAL A 19 31.88 -10.17 -21.90
CA VAL A 19 31.54 -11.60 -21.85
C VAL A 19 32.82 -12.39 -21.59
N GLY A 20 32.80 -13.25 -20.57
CA GLY A 20 33.99 -13.94 -20.06
C GLY A 20 34.55 -13.35 -18.76
N ASP A 21 34.18 -12.12 -18.38
CA ASP A 21 34.64 -11.52 -17.13
C ASP A 21 34.01 -12.24 -15.91
N PRO A 22 34.73 -12.28 -14.77
CA PRO A 22 34.21 -12.82 -13.53
C PRO A 22 33.18 -11.88 -12.90
N ILE A 23 32.10 -12.44 -12.35
CA ILE A 23 31.02 -11.70 -11.70
C ILE A 23 30.52 -12.44 -10.45
N TYR A 24 30.03 -11.69 -9.45
CA TYR A 24 29.44 -12.28 -8.27
C TYR A 24 28.14 -13.03 -8.60
N PHE A 25 27.93 -14.20 -8.00
CA PHE A 25 26.89 -15.16 -8.40
C PHE A 25 25.45 -14.61 -8.37
N SER A 26 25.18 -13.60 -7.54
CA SER A 26 23.85 -13.00 -7.44
C SER A 26 23.63 -11.81 -8.37
N THR A 27 24.69 -11.28 -9.01
CA THR A 27 24.55 -10.09 -9.85
C THR A 27 23.75 -10.41 -11.10
N ARG A 28 22.68 -9.65 -11.31
CA ARG A 28 21.77 -9.70 -12.47
C ARG A 28 21.75 -8.39 -13.24
N PHE A 29 22.19 -7.32 -12.60
CA PHE A 29 22.28 -5.99 -13.19
C PHE A 29 23.59 -5.33 -12.80
N ILE A 30 24.14 -4.51 -13.69
CA ILE A 30 25.34 -3.73 -13.42
C ILE A 30 25.06 -2.27 -13.76
N ILE A 31 25.30 -1.39 -12.79
CA ILE A 31 25.35 0.05 -12.98
C ILE A 31 26.80 0.43 -13.27
N ILE A 32 27.03 0.98 -14.45
CA ILE A 32 28.32 1.56 -14.83
C ILE A 32 28.29 3.02 -14.43
N LYS A 33 29.24 3.43 -13.57
CA LYS A 33 29.39 4.82 -13.14
C LYS A 33 30.68 5.38 -13.72
N ASN A 34 30.55 6.30 -14.67
CA ASN A 34 31.70 7.03 -15.20
C ASN A 34 31.95 8.28 -14.34
N GLU A 35 32.93 8.21 -13.44
CA GLU A 35 33.25 9.30 -12.52
C GLU A 35 33.70 10.58 -13.23
N THR A 36 34.34 10.48 -14.39
CA THR A 36 34.85 11.66 -15.11
C THR A 36 33.76 12.47 -15.80
N ARG A 37 32.63 11.84 -16.13
CA ARG A 37 31.53 12.45 -16.88
C ARG A 37 30.23 12.53 -16.09
N GLU A 38 30.23 12.06 -14.84
CA GLU A 38 29.03 11.89 -14.01
C GLU A 38 27.87 11.24 -14.78
N SER A 39 28.20 10.22 -15.60
CA SER A 39 27.24 9.51 -16.44
C SER A 39 27.09 8.06 -16.00
N TYR A 40 25.92 7.52 -16.28
CA TYR A 40 25.51 6.18 -15.86
C TYR A 40 25.04 5.37 -17.05
N GLN A 41 25.26 4.06 -17.01
CA GLN A 41 24.63 3.09 -17.92
C GLN A 41 24.19 1.89 -17.09
N ILE A 42 23.10 1.24 -17.48
CA ILE A 42 22.61 0.05 -16.76
C ILE A 42 22.53 -1.13 -17.72
N TYR A 43 23.09 -2.26 -17.32
CA TYR A 43 23.06 -3.50 -18.07
C TYR A 43 22.34 -4.60 -17.29
N ALA A 44 21.54 -5.41 -17.98
CA ALA A 44 21.18 -6.74 -17.50
C ALA A 44 22.31 -7.71 -17.86
N VAL A 45 22.61 -8.64 -16.96
CA VAL A 45 23.69 -9.61 -17.13
C VAL A 45 23.22 -11.01 -16.80
N GLU A 46 23.64 -11.97 -17.63
CA GLU A 46 23.51 -13.39 -17.35
C GLU A 46 24.89 -13.98 -17.05
N SER A 47 24.93 -14.94 -16.13
CA SER A 47 26.17 -15.62 -15.75
C SER A 47 25.98 -17.12 -15.60
N SER A 48 27.04 -17.87 -15.86
CA SER A 48 27.07 -19.33 -15.71
C SER A 48 28.28 -19.79 -14.90
N GLY A 49 28.18 -21.00 -14.35
CA GLY A 49 29.21 -21.61 -13.49
C GLY A 49 28.73 -21.85 -12.06
N GLU A 50 29.60 -22.45 -11.26
CA GLU A 50 29.34 -22.81 -9.87
C GLU A 50 30.16 -21.95 -8.90
N GLY A 51 29.69 -21.86 -7.64
CA GLY A 51 30.37 -21.09 -6.60
C GLY A 51 30.01 -19.61 -6.56
N LEU A 52 30.82 -18.83 -5.84
CA LEU A 52 30.57 -17.42 -5.55
C LEU A 52 30.89 -16.49 -6.72
N ILE A 53 31.80 -16.91 -7.59
CA ILE A 53 32.24 -16.16 -8.77
C ILE A 53 31.87 -16.99 -9.99
N ARG A 54 31.10 -16.37 -10.89
CA ARG A 54 30.62 -16.95 -12.14
C ARG A 54 31.22 -16.17 -13.32
N ILE A 55 30.98 -16.66 -14.52
CA ILE A 55 31.43 -16.02 -15.75
C ILE A 55 30.23 -15.40 -16.46
N ILE A 56 30.37 -14.13 -16.88
CA ILE A 56 29.36 -13.44 -17.68
C ILE A 56 29.23 -14.15 -19.04
N THR A 57 28.00 -14.52 -19.40
CA THR A 57 27.68 -15.18 -20.67
C THR A 57 26.99 -14.26 -21.66
N SER A 58 26.24 -13.28 -21.16
CA SER A 58 25.54 -12.30 -21.99
C SER A 58 25.34 -11.00 -21.22
N MET A 59 25.19 -9.91 -21.97
CA MET A 59 24.88 -8.59 -21.45
C MET A 59 23.93 -7.86 -22.39
N GLU A 60 22.97 -7.12 -21.82
CA GLU A 60 22.00 -6.31 -22.55
C GLU A 60 21.96 -4.91 -21.93
N LEU A 61 22.08 -3.87 -22.76
CA LEU A 61 21.94 -2.48 -22.31
C LEU A 61 20.45 -2.21 -22.03
N LEU A 62 20.12 -1.84 -20.80
CA LEU A 62 18.76 -1.48 -20.39
C LEU A 62 18.49 0.01 -20.52
N ALA A 63 19.46 0.84 -20.13
CA ALA A 63 19.33 2.29 -20.16
C ALA A 63 20.68 2.94 -20.40
N ASP A 64 20.72 3.89 -21.33
CA ASP A 64 21.89 4.70 -21.62
C ASP A 64 21.87 6.03 -20.83
N GLN A 65 22.98 6.76 -20.87
CA GLN A 65 23.21 7.99 -20.10
C GLN A 65 22.10 9.05 -20.24
N ASP A 66 21.51 9.17 -21.43
CA ASP A 66 20.51 10.20 -21.73
C ASP A 66 19.11 9.83 -21.20
N GLU A 67 18.94 8.58 -20.75
CA GLU A 67 17.68 8.00 -20.27
C GLU A 67 17.63 7.87 -18.73
N ILE A 68 18.74 8.19 -18.05
CA ILE A 68 18.93 7.97 -16.61
C ILE A 68 18.97 9.29 -15.85
N THR A 69 18.27 9.33 -14.72
CA THR A 69 18.45 10.35 -13.69
C THR A 69 18.84 9.71 -12.36
N VAL A 70 19.52 10.45 -11.50
CA VAL A 70 19.87 10.02 -10.14
C VAL A 70 19.01 10.77 -9.12
N LEU A 71 18.41 10.02 -8.19
CA LEU A 71 17.69 10.57 -7.06
C LEU A 71 18.63 10.71 -5.87
N ASP A 72 18.81 11.95 -5.41
CA ASP A 72 19.70 12.33 -4.29
C ASP A 72 19.00 12.27 -2.92
N GLU A 73 17.74 11.84 -2.88
CA GLU A 73 16.97 11.64 -1.65
C GLU A 73 17.27 10.27 -1.03
N LEU A 74 17.56 10.25 0.27
CA LEU A 74 17.74 9.02 1.02
C LEU A 74 16.39 8.35 1.28
N LEU A 75 16.07 7.35 0.46
CA LEU A 75 14.88 6.51 0.61
C LEU A 75 15.26 5.11 1.10
N GLU A 76 14.27 4.37 1.60
CA GLU A 76 14.44 2.94 1.90
C GLU A 76 14.55 2.16 0.58
N SER A 77 15.73 1.62 0.29
CA SER A 77 16.09 1.00 -1.00
C SER A 77 15.28 -0.25 -1.30
N CYS A 78 14.69 -0.85 -0.28
CA CYS A 78 13.85 -2.02 -0.45
C CYS A 78 12.37 -1.68 -0.71
N ASN A 79 11.91 -0.43 -0.54
CA ASN A 79 10.47 -0.13 -0.58
C ASN A 79 9.91 0.02 -2.00
N ILE A 80 9.60 -1.11 -2.63
CA ILE A 80 9.18 -1.18 -4.05
C ILE A 80 8.04 -0.21 -4.36
N GLY A 81 7.00 -0.18 -3.52
CA GLY A 81 5.83 0.67 -3.74
C GLY A 81 6.19 2.14 -3.86
N ILE A 82 6.92 2.66 -2.86
CA ILE A 82 7.36 4.06 -2.84
C ILE A 82 8.34 4.35 -3.98
N LEU A 83 9.31 3.47 -4.21
CA LEU A 83 10.36 3.70 -5.21
C LEU A 83 9.80 3.76 -6.63
N VAL A 84 8.83 2.90 -6.95
CA VAL A 84 8.17 2.92 -8.26
C VAL A 84 7.35 4.21 -8.44
N GLU A 85 6.58 4.63 -7.43
CA GLU A 85 5.81 5.87 -7.50
C GLU A 85 6.70 7.12 -7.61
N VAL A 86 7.83 7.15 -6.90
CA VAL A 86 8.82 8.23 -7.01
C VAL A 86 9.46 8.22 -8.39
N ALA A 87 9.90 7.06 -8.87
CA ALA A 87 10.53 6.94 -10.17
C ALA A 87 9.60 7.34 -11.31
N GLU A 88 8.33 6.94 -11.26
CA GLU A 88 7.32 7.30 -12.27
C GLU A 88 7.14 8.82 -12.40
N ARG A 89 7.22 9.57 -11.30
CA ARG A 89 7.15 11.04 -11.33
C ARG A 89 8.40 11.70 -11.93
N LEU A 90 9.55 11.05 -11.84
CA LEU A 90 10.83 11.56 -12.33
C LEU A 90 11.10 11.17 -13.78
N CYS A 91 10.51 10.06 -14.25
CA CYS A 91 10.60 9.61 -15.62
C CYS A 91 9.72 10.45 -16.55
N LEU A 92 10.25 11.61 -16.96
CA LEU A 92 9.64 12.53 -17.91
C LEU A 92 10.49 12.63 -19.18
N ASN A 93 9.83 12.83 -20.33
CA ASN A 93 10.48 12.96 -21.64
C ASN A 93 11.32 11.72 -22.01
N GLN A 94 12.63 11.89 -22.20
CA GLN A 94 13.58 10.81 -22.52
C GLN A 94 14.02 10.00 -21.29
N ILE A 95 13.77 10.49 -20.08
CA ILE A 95 14.15 9.79 -18.85
C ILE A 95 13.18 8.64 -18.61
N ASN A 96 13.70 7.42 -18.60
CA ASN A 96 12.93 6.21 -18.33
C ASN A 96 13.50 5.40 -17.16
N THR A 97 14.61 5.85 -16.56
CA THR A 97 15.31 5.12 -15.50
C THR A 97 15.74 6.05 -14.37
N VAL A 98 15.53 5.61 -13.13
CA VAL A 98 15.95 6.33 -11.94
C VAL A 98 16.90 5.46 -11.13
N ILE A 99 18.11 5.95 -10.88
CA ILE A 99 19.06 5.37 -9.93
C ILE A 99 18.84 6.01 -8.58
N LEU A 100 18.88 5.22 -7.51
CA LEU A 100 18.75 5.72 -6.14
C LEU A 100 19.75 5.02 -5.21
N THR A 101 20.18 5.74 -4.17
CA THR A 101 21.04 5.19 -3.12
C THR A 101 20.27 5.17 -1.81
N GLY A 102 20.15 3.97 -1.23
CA GLY A 102 19.46 3.74 0.02
C GLY A 102 20.15 4.41 1.21
N THR A 103 19.43 4.52 2.31
CA THR A 103 19.96 4.93 3.63
C THR A 103 21.13 4.06 4.10
N ASP A 104 21.14 2.79 3.69
CA ASP A 104 22.21 1.80 3.93
C ASP A 104 23.36 1.87 2.92
N ARG A 105 23.35 2.87 2.04
CA ARG A 105 24.30 3.14 0.95
C ARG A 105 24.31 2.12 -0.19
N HIS A 106 23.36 1.18 -0.22
CA HIS A 106 23.22 0.33 -1.39
C HIS A 106 22.51 1.07 -2.52
N THR A 107 23.06 0.99 -3.73
CA THR A 107 22.46 1.58 -4.93
C THR A 107 21.56 0.56 -5.62
N THR A 108 20.39 1.01 -6.07
CA THR A 108 19.48 0.25 -6.92
C THR A 108 18.89 1.18 -7.98
N PHE A 109 18.01 0.66 -8.83
CA PHE A 109 17.36 1.44 -9.87
C PHE A 109 15.92 0.97 -10.12
N VAL A 110 15.12 1.86 -10.72
CA VAL A 110 13.83 1.54 -11.30
C VAL A 110 13.88 1.93 -12.78
N HIS A 111 13.68 0.95 -13.67
CA HIS A 111 13.68 1.18 -15.12
C HIS A 111 12.28 0.97 -15.70
N MET A 112 11.83 1.88 -16.55
CA MET A 112 10.46 1.99 -17.06
C MET A 112 9.41 1.82 -15.95
N PRO A 113 9.40 2.70 -14.92
CA PRO A 113 8.46 2.62 -13.81
C PRO A 113 7.01 2.64 -14.29
N ASP A 114 6.15 1.89 -13.60
CA ASP A 114 4.74 1.76 -13.93
C ASP A 114 3.97 1.39 -12.66
N ALA A 115 3.44 2.40 -11.96
CA ALA A 115 2.74 2.21 -10.70
C ALA A 115 1.41 1.43 -10.88
N SER A 116 0.89 1.34 -12.12
CA SER A 116 -0.30 0.55 -12.42
C SER A 116 -0.06 -0.96 -12.25
N LYS A 117 1.21 -1.40 -12.30
CA LYS A 117 1.61 -2.79 -12.07
C LYS A 117 1.74 -3.17 -10.60
N LEU A 118 1.73 -2.20 -9.69
CA LEU A 118 1.72 -2.46 -8.25
C LEU A 118 0.36 -3.02 -7.83
N PHE A 119 0.38 -3.96 -6.90
CA PHE A 119 -0.82 -4.52 -6.27
C PHE A 119 -1.49 -3.44 -5.43
N GLU A 120 -2.58 -2.90 -5.94
CA GLU A 120 -3.30 -1.81 -5.29
C GLU A 120 -4.29 -2.33 -4.24
N ILE A 121 -4.17 -1.81 -3.02
CA ILE A 121 -5.06 -2.10 -1.90
C ILE A 121 -5.85 -0.85 -1.54
N GLU A 122 -7.18 -0.94 -1.59
CA GLU A 122 -8.09 0.11 -1.11
C GLU A 122 -8.20 0.06 0.41
N VAL A 123 -7.88 1.17 1.08
CA VAL A 123 -8.11 1.37 2.51
C VAL A 123 -9.47 2.03 2.68
N ILE A 124 -10.45 1.25 3.15
CA ILE A 124 -11.81 1.74 3.42
C ILE A 124 -11.91 2.06 4.91
N ASP A 125 -12.11 3.34 5.22
CA ASP A 125 -12.13 3.84 6.60
C ASP A 125 -13.18 4.94 6.78
N ILE A 126 -13.41 5.36 8.03
CA ILE A 126 -14.45 6.32 8.40
C ILE A 126 -13.84 7.46 9.21
N THR A 127 -14.21 8.70 8.87
CA THR A 127 -13.87 9.91 9.62
C THR A 127 -15.14 10.57 10.15
N PRO A 128 -15.15 11.22 11.33
CA PRO A 128 -14.08 11.38 12.34
C PRO A 128 -13.73 10.10 13.14
N PRO A 129 -12.52 10.01 13.75
CA PRO A 129 -11.48 11.05 13.82
C PRO A 129 -10.77 11.31 12.47
N SER A 130 -10.05 12.44 12.38
CA SER A 130 -9.26 12.82 11.20
C SER A 130 -7.79 12.99 11.58
N PRO A 131 -6.85 12.26 10.95
CA PRO A 131 -7.10 11.21 9.97
C PRO A 131 -7.78 9.97 10.58
N PRO A 132 -8.55 9.21 9.79
CA PRO A 132 -9.03 7.90 10.19
C PRO A 132 -7.90 6.96 10.61
N TRP A 133 -8.15 6.12 11.61
CA TRP A 133 -7.09 5.35 12.25
C TRP A 133 -6.43 4.33 11.32
N LEU A 134 -7.21 3.56 10.52
CA LEU A 134 -6.64 2.54 9.62
C LEU A 134 -5.82 3.22 8.53
N THR A 135 -6.38 4.28 7.95
CA THR A 135 -5.70 5.09 6.93
C THR A 135 -4.38 5.63 7.48
N SER A 136 -4.40 6.20 8.67
CA SER A 136 -3.19 6.71 9.33
C SER A 136 -2.17 5.61 9.62
N ALA A 137 -2.62 4.45 10.10
CA ALA A 137 -1.76 3.30 10.38
C ALA A 137 -1.09 2.76 9.11
N VAL A 138 -1.87 2.54 8.04
CA VAL A 138 -1.35 2.06 6.75
C VAL A 138 -0.33 3.04 6.18
N ARG A 139 -0.60 4.35 6.19
CA ARG A 139 0.37 5.37 5.75
C ARG A 139 1.70 5.30 6.50
N ARG A 140 1.65 5.24 7.84
CA ARG A 140 2.87 5.15 8.67
C ARG A 140 3.66 3.87 8.38
N LEU A 141 2.98 2.73 8.29
CA LEU A 141 3.60 1.43 8.01
C LEU A 141 4.21 1.37 6.62
N HIS A 142 3.52 1.93 5.61
CA HIS A 142 4.02 2.02 4.24
C HIS A 142 5.26 2.92 4.17
N ALA A 143 5.22 4.09 4.79
CA ALA A 143 6.36 5.00 4.86
C ALA A 143 7.56 4.39 5.61
N ALA A 144 7.30 3.59 6.65
CA ALA A 144 8.33 2.87 7.40
C ALA A 144 8.91 1.65 6.66
N GLY A 145 8.44 1.34 5.44
CA GLY A 145 9.00 0.24 4.64
C GLY A 145 8.63 -1.15 5.14
N VAL A 146 7.56 -1.30 5.93
CA VAL A 146 7.18 -2.60 6.52
C VAL A 146 6.80 -3.65 5.46
N TRP A 147 6.29 -3.18 4.33
CA TRP A 147 5.98 -4.01 3.16
C TRP A 147 6.96 -3.80 2.02
N SER A 148 8.21 -3.44 2.35
CA SER A 148 9.22 -3.08 1.35
C SER A 148 9.32 -4.09 0.21
N ARG A 149 9.36 -5.38 0.54
CA ARG A 149 9.44 -6.49 -0.43
C ARG A 149 8.12 -6.90 -1.07
N LEU A 150 7.02 -6.21 -0.79
CA LEU A 150 5.75 -6.44 -1.48
C LEU A 150 5.55 -5.29 -2.48
N PRO A 151 5.27 -5.58 -3.76
CA PRO A 151 4.98 -4.56 -4.77
C PRO A 151 3.55 -4.03 -4.58
N VAL A 152 3.27 -3.41 -3.43
CA VAL A 152 1.96 -2.89 -3.05
C VAL A 152 1.90 -1.37 -3.16
N ARG A 153 0.71 -0.85 -3.44
CA ARG A 153 0.38 0.56 -3.22
C ARG A 153 -1.01 0.69 -2.60
N PHE A 154 -1.28 1.84 -1.99
CA PHE A 154 -2.53 2.06 -1.26
C PHE A 154 -3.33 3.23 -1.84
N THR A 155 -4.64 3.04 -1.96
CA THR A 155 -5.59 4.13 -2.20
C THR A 155 -6.62 4.20 -1.09
N GLU A 156 -7.25 5.35 -0.94
CA GLU A 156 -8.11 5.61 0.22
C GLU A 156 -9.54 5.87 -0.20
N LYS A 157 -10.47 5.27 0.53
CA LYS A 157 -11.91 5.49 0.40
C LYS A 157 -12.49 5.79 1.76
N ILE A 158 -12.55 7.08 2.08
CA ILE A 158 -12.95 7.58 3.41
C ILE A 158 -14.40 8.03 3.39
N LEU A 159 -15.22 7.51 4.31
CA LEU A 159 -16.53 8.06 4.60
C LEU A 159 -16.41 9.23 5.59
N ASP A 160 -16.79 10.43 5.19
CA ASP A 160 -16.91 11.55 6.14
C ASP A 160 -18.31 11.63 6.72
N LEU A 161 -18.46 11.27 8.00
CA LEU A 161 -19.73 11.31 8.70
C LEU A 161 -20.23 12.73 8.98
N ARG A 162 -19.38 13.76 8.81
CA ARG A 162 -19.80 15.17 8.96
C ARG A 162 -20.93 15.55 8.01
N GLN A 163 -21.04 14.85 6.87
CA GLN A 163 -22.11 15.06 5.91
C GLN A 163 -23.52 14.76 6.48
N PHE A 164 -23.60 14.07 7.63
CA PHE A 164 -24.85 13.72 8.29
C PHE A 164 -25.09 14.50 9.59
N GLU A 165 -24.30 15.53 9.90
CA GLU A 165 -24.47 16.36 11.10
C GLU A 165 -25.82 17.08 11.10
N ASP A 166 -26.64 16.81 12.10
CA ASP A 166 -27.89 17.49 12.37
C ASP A 166 -28.26 17.38 13.86
N ALA A 167 -29.13 18.28 14.35
CA ALA A 167 -29.61 18.26 15.72
C ALA A 167 -30.38 16.97 16.09
N ASN A 168 -31.03 16.35 15.10
CA ASN A 168 -31.80 15.10 15.26
C ASN A 168 -31.04 13.85 14.80
N THR A 169 -29.78 14.00 14.37
CA THR A 169 -28.93 12.85 14.06
C THR A 169 -28.32 12.27 15.33
N MET A 170 -28.33 10.94 15.43
CA MET A 170 -27.65 10.20 16.47
C MET A 170 -26.49 9.39 15.87
N PHE A 171 -25.30 9.56 16.43
CA PHE A 171 -24.08 8.84 16.06
C PHE A 171 -23.71 7.79 17.13
N PRO A 172 -22.82 6.83 16.85
CA PRO A 172 -22.55 5.73 17.77
C PRO A 172 -21.75 6.16 19.00
N CYS A 173 -20.83 7.11 18.85
CA CYS A 173 -19.86 7.45 19.89
C CYS A 173 -19.52 8.94 19.94
N THR A 174 -19.45 9.48 21.15
CA THR A 174 -19.03 10.86 21.45
C THR A 174 -17.63 11.21 20.97
N SER A 175 -16.72 10.22 20.91
CA SER A 175 -15.35 10.43 20.43
C SER A 175 -15.26 10.92 18.98
N SER A 176 -16.34 10.79 18.21
CA SER A 176 -16.43 11.37 16.86
C SER A 176 -16.46 12.90 16.87
N GLY A 177 -16.92 13.54 17.96
CA GLY A 177 -17.07 14.99 18.07
C GLY A 177 -18.08 15.61 17.10
N LEU A 178 -18.90 14.79 16.42
CA LEU A 178 -19.87 15.23 15.42
C LEU A 178 -21.03 16.00 16.06
N LYS A 179 -21.55 17.03 15.42
CA LYS A 179 -22.75 17.73 15.89
C LYS A 179 -23.97 16.81 15.79
N GLY A 180 -24.52 16.44 16.94
CA GLY A 180 -25.68 15.56 17.06
C GLY A 180 -25.79 14.98 18.46
N ARG A 181 -26.50 13.85 18.56
CA ARG A 181 -26.60 13.04 19.79
C ARG A 181 -25.76 11.77 19.65
N TYR A 182 -25.53 11.07 20.76
CA TYR A 182 -24.63 9.91 20.75
C TYR A 182 -25.18 8.72 21.55
N LEU A 183 -25.17 7.52 20.95
CA LEU A 183 -25.69 6.29 21.54
C LEU A 183 -24.97 5.85 22.83
N ASP A 184 -23.67 6.11 22.91
CA ASP A 184 -22.82 5.77 24.06
C ASP A 184 -23.18 6.53 25.34
N ARG A 185 -23.77 7.74 25.22
CA ARG A 185 -24.13 8.59 26.38
C ARG A 185 -25.61 8.93 26.50
N ALA A 186 -26.37 8.84 25.42
CA ALA A 186 -27.78 9.21 25.44
C ALA A 186 -28.59 8.32 26.40
N THR A 187 -29.41 8.97 27.22
CA THR A 187 -30.47 8.33 28.02
C THR A 187 -31.85 8.47 27.39
N THR A 188 -31.99 9.37 26.41
CA THR A 188 -33.23 9.59 25.64
C THR A 188 -32.89 9.90 24.17
N ALA A 189 -33.82 9.59 23.27
CA ALA A 189 -33.77 9.95 21.86
C ALA A 189 -35.03 10.77 21.49
N PRO A 190 -34.90 11.81 20.64
CA PRO A 190 -36.04 12.46 20.02
C PRO A 190 -36.93 11.45 19.27
N ASP A 191 -38.22 11.76 19.14
CA ASP A 191 -39.03 11.10 18.11
C ASP A 191 -38.46 11.40 16.72
N GLU A 192 -38.67 10.49 15.78
CA GLU A 192 -38.23 10.63 14.40
C GLU A 192 -36.70 10.79 14.25
N THR A 193 -35.90 10.12 15.08
CA THR A 193 -34.43 10.19 15.06
C THR A 193 -33.86 9.57 13.79
N LEU A 194 -32.89 10.24 13.17
CA LEU A 194 -31.99 9.68 12.18
C LEU A 194 -30.80 9.02 12.89
N LEU A 195 -30.59 7.73 12.67
CA LEU A 195 -29.41 7.01 13.16
C LEU A 195 -28.36 6.89 12.06
N VAL A 196 -27.14 7.32 12.34
CA VAL A 196 -25.98 7.11 11.45
C VAL A 196 -25.00 6.17 12.15
N GLY A 197 -24.86 4.95 11.66
CA GLY A 197 -24.05 3.92 12.31
C GLY A 197 -24.14 2.57 11.63
N CYS A 198 -23.37 1.58 12.08
CA CYS A 198 -23.46 0.22 11.55
C CYS A 198 -24.63 -0.56 12.18
N ASP A 199 -24.82 -1.82 11.77
CA ASP A 199 -25.87 -2.69 12.29
C ASP A 199 -25.86 -2.84 13.83
N ILE A 200 -24.68 -2.75 14.46
CA ILE A 200 -24.57 -2.77 15.93
C ILE A 200 -25.19 -1.51 16.54
N SER A 201 -24.96 -0.35 15.93
CA SER A 201 -25.59 0.90 16.36
C SER A 201 -27.11 0.81 16.26
N LEU A 202 -27.63 0.21 15.18
CA LEU A 202 -29.07 -0.01 15.00
C LEU A 202 -29.65 -0.92 16.10
N GLN A 203 -28.98 -2.03 16.40
CA GLN A 203 -29.40 -2.93 17.48
C GLN A 203 -29.43 -2.22 18.83
N ILE A 204 -28.37 -1.48 19.18
CA ILE A 204 -28.31 -0.71 20.42
C ILE A 204 -29.40 0.36 20.47
N PHE A 205 -29.64 1.07 19.37
CA PHE A 205 -30.68 2.08 19.27
C PHE A 205 -32.06 1.47 19.56
N ASN A 206 -32.42 0.38 18.88
CA ASN A 206 -33.73 -0.25 19.02
C ASN A 206 -33.96 -0.81 20.43
N LEU A 207 -32.90 -1.29 21.10
CA LEU A 207 -32.98 -1.75 22.50
C LEU A 207 -33.16 -0.60 23.49
N LYS A 208 -32.49 0.54 23.29
CA LYS A 208 -32.54 1.69 24.20
C LYS A 208 -33.76 2.60 23.96
N PHE A 209 -34.15 2.77 22.70
CA PHE A 209 -35.11 3.78 22.26
C PHE A 209 -36.15 3.17 21.30
N PRO A 210 -36.99 2.23 21.79
CA PRO A 210 -37.98 1.58 20.95
C PRO A 210 -38.93 2.60 20.33
N ASN A 211 -39.24 2.41 19.04
CA ASN A 211 -40.16 3.22 18.24
C ASN A 211 -39.76 4.70 18.06
N LYS A 212 -38.48 5.05 18.26
CA LYS A 212 -37.97 6.43 18.04
C LYS A 212 -37.22 6.61 16.71
N LEU A 213 -36.97 5.53 15.98
CA LEU A 213 -36.19 5.54 14.74
C LEU A 213 -37.07 5.94 13.55
N LYS A 214 -36.65 6.96 12.80
CA LYS A 214 -37.22 7.30 11.49
C LYS A 214 -36.47 6.63 10.35
N GLU A 215 -35.14 6.79 10.36
CA GLU A 215 -34.26 6.40 9.28
C GLU A 215 -32.93 5.94 9.85
N HIS A 216 -32.31 4.97 9.16
CA HIS A 216 -30.98 4.46 9.48
C HIS A 216 -30.08 4.57 8.25
N THR A 217 -29.02 5.36 8.38
CA THR A 217 -27.94 5.42 7.42
C THR A 217 -26.87 4.42 7.83
N ASN A 218 -26.75 3.31 7.10
CA ASN A 218 -25.81 2.25 7.44
C ASN A 218 -24.37 2.58 7.03
N THR A 219 -23.51 2.80 8.01
CA THR A 219 -22.09 3.12 7.79
C THR A 219 -21.18 1.89 7.79
N CYS A 220 -21.74 0.68 7.81
CA CYS A 220 -20.95 -0.54 7.79
C CYS A 220 -20.13 -0.62 6.50
N PRO A 221 -18.78 -0.72 6.56
CA PRO A 221 -17.97 -0.88 5.35
C PRO A 221 -18.24 -2.20 4.61
N LEU A 222 -19.01 -3.11 5.23
CA LEU A 222 -19.37 -4.41 4.68
C LEU A 222 -20.79 -4.45 4.07
N SER A 223 -21.65 -3.44 4.31
CA SER A 223 -23.06 -3.46 3.87
C SER A 223 -23.29 -2.94 2.44
N ARG A 224 -22.25 -2.43 1.77
CA ARG A 224 -22.26 -1.94 0.37
C ARG A 224 -23.06 -0.65 0.12
N GLU A 225 -23.82 -0.17 1.09
CA GLU A 225 -24.72 0.98 0.93
C GLU A 225 -23.95 2.28 0.65
N LEU A 226 -22.85 2.52 1.37
CA LEU A 226 -22.09 3.77 1.25
C LEU A 226 -20.73 3.58 0.56
N HIS A 227 -20.19 2.36 0.56
CA HIS A 227 -18.91 2.03 -0.07
C HIS A 227 -18.96 0.67 -0.73
N THR A 228 -18.67 0.63 -2.02
CA THR A 228 -18.38 -0.61 -2.75
C THR A 228 -16.89 -0.64 -3.07
N PRO A 229 -16.11 -1.62 -2.58
CA PRO A 229 -14.72 -1.78 -3.00
C PRO A 229 -14.66 -2.06 -4.50
N THR A 230 -13.66 -1.50 -5.19
CA THR A 230 -13.38 -1.76 -6.60
C THR A 230 -12.13 -2.61 -6.79
N LYS A 231 -11.32 -2.76 -5.75
CA LYS A 231 -10.03 -3.45 -5.73
C LYS A 231 -9.89 -4.22 -4.41
N PRO A 232 -8.91 -5.14 -4.30
CA PRO A 232 -8.59 -5.76 -3.02
C PRO A 232 -8.52 -4.70 -1.91
N PHE A 233 -9.18 -4.93 -0.78
CA PHE A 233 -9.38 -3.87 0.21
C PHE A 233 -9.10 -4.32 1.64
N ILE A 234 -8.81 -3.35 2.49
CA ILE A 234 -8.71 -3.52 3.93
C ILE A 234 -9.66 -2.56 4.64
N THR A 235 -10.37 -3.03 5.66
CA THR A 235 -11.28 -2.20 6.46
C THR A 235 -11.39 -2.68 7.90
N ARG A 236 -12.23 -2.02 8.71
CA ARG A 236 -12.40 -2.30 10.14
C ARG A 236 -13.81 -2.75 10.50
N CYS A 237 -13.90 -3.73 11.41
CA CYS A 237 -15.16 -4.16 12.00
C CYS A 237 -15.04 -4.37 13.52
N CYS A 238 -16.06 -3.96 14.28
CA CYS A 238 -16.06 -4.05 15.75
C CYS A 238 -16.50 -5.42 16.26
N GLN A 239 -16.97 -6.27 15.35
CA GLN A 239 -17.34 -7.65 15.60
C GLN A 239 -16.11 -8.51 15.29
N SER A 240 -15.50 -9.09 16.32
CA SER A 240 -14.28 -9.92 16.19
C SER A 240 -14.51 -11.13 15.27
N GLU A 241 -15.72 -11.68 15.28
CA GLU A 241 -16.18 -12.78 14.43
C GLU A 241 -16.24 -12.44 12.95
N ARG A 242 -16.19 -11.14 12.60
CA ARG A 242 -16.14 -10.65 11.22
C ARG A 242 -14.74 -10.26 10.76
N THR A 243 -13.71 -10.48 11.59
CA THR A 243 -12.32 -10.21 11.23
C THR A 243 -11.76 -11.33 10.36
N GLY A 244 -10.68 -11.04 9.62
CA GLY A 244 -10.05 -11.98 8.70
C GLY A 244 -10.48 -11.79 7.24
N PRO A 245 -10.19 -12.79 6.38
CA PRO A 245 -10.39 -12.70 4.94
C PRO A 245 -11.88 -12.73 4.61
N ILE A 246 -12.30 -11.85 3.70
CA ILE A 246 -13.68 -11.79 3.22
C ILE A 246 -13.69 -11.65 1.70
N ASN A 247 -14.85 -11.90 1.10
CA ASN A 247 -15.10 -11.55 -0.29
C ASN A 247 -16.38 -10.72 -0.38
N LEU A 248 -16.28 -9.50 -0.91
CA LEU A 248 -17.44 -8.65 -1.20
C LEU A 248 -17.61 -8.54 -2.71
N ASN A 249 -18.65 -9.19 -3.25
CA ASN A 249 -18.98 -9.14 -4.68
C ASN A 249 -17.84 -9.54 -5.63
N GLY A 250 -17.12 -10.61 -5.27
CA GLY A 250 -15.95 -11.04 -6.03
C GLY A 250 -14.67 -10.29 -5.69
N VAL A 251 -14.74 -9.22 -4.89
CA VAL A 251 -13.57 -8.45 -4.48
C VAL A 251 -13.02 -9.01 -3.16
N PRO A 252 -11.78 -9.53 -3.13
CA PRO A 252 -11.17 -10.03 -1.91
C PRO A 252 -10.87 -8.88 -0.96
N GLY A 253 -11.01 -9.12 0.34
CA GLY A 253 -10.67 -8.12 1.34
C GLY A 253 -10.23 -8.72 2.65
N MET A 254 -9.71 -7.86 3.52
CA MET A 254 -9.28 -8.21 4.86
C MET A 254 -9.91 -7.27 5.87
N VAL A 255 -10.51 -7.82 6.91
CA VAL A 255 -11.14 -7.04 7.97
C VAL A 255 -10.32 -7.16 9.24
N VAL A 256 -9.89 -6.02 9.79
CA VAL A 256 -9.21 -5.97 11.09
C VAL A 256 -10.15 -5.43 12.17
N HIS A 257 -9.91 -5.76 13.43
CA HIS A 257 -10.76 -5.30 14.53
C HIS A 257 -10.59 -3.79 14.79
N TRP A 258 -11.58 -3.13 15.42
CA TRP A 258 -11.38 -1.75 15.90
C TRP A 258 -10.31 -1.65 16.99
N GLY A 259 -10.09 -2.72 17.75
CA GLY A 259 -8.98 -2.84 18.71
C GLY A 259 -7.67 -3.36 18.12
N ALA A 260 -7.55 -3.47 16.79
CA ALA A 260 -6.35 -3.96 16.13
C ALA A 260 -5.13 -3.05 16.40
N SER A 261 -3.97 -3.68 16.53
CA SER A 261 -2.65 -3.05 16.55
C SER A 261 -2.10 -2.86 15.13
N GLU A 262 -1.00 -2.12 14.98
CA GLU A 262 -0.28 -2.09 13.70
C GLU A 262 0.18 -3.48 13.25
N TYR A 263 0.50 -4.40 14.18
CA TYR A 263 0.90 -5.77 13.85
C TYR A 263 -0.21 -6.51 13.09
N ASP A 264 -1.45 -6.40 13.55
CA ASP A 264 -2.61 -7.00 12.90
C ASP A 264 -2.83 -6.43 11.49
N VAL A 265 -2.57 -5.13 11.30
CA VAL A 265 -2.64 -4.47 9.97
C VAL A 265 -1.54 -5.00 9.04
N ILE A 266 -0.32 -5.21 9.55
CA ILE A 266 0.79 -5.77 8.78
C ILE A 266 0.45 -7.17 8.28
N GLU A 267 -0.04 -8.04 9.16
CA GLU A 267 -0.45 -9.40 8.81
C GLU A 267 -1.62 -9.40 7.82
N ALA A 268 -2.61 -8.53 8.06
CA ALA A 268 -3.77 -8.38 7.19
C ALA A 268 -3.38 -8.05 5.74
N VAL A 269 -2.48 -7.08 5.54
CA VAL A 269 -2.00 -6.69 4.20
C VAL A 269 -1.18 -7.81 3.56
N LYS A 270 -0.29 -8.46 4.31
CA LYS A 270 0.51 -9.60 3.81
C LYS A 270 -0.38 -10.75 3.35
N ASN A 271 -1.36 -11.11 4.17
CA ASN A 271 -2.30 -12.18 3.87
C ASN A 271 -3.18 -11.84 2.66
N LEU A 272 -3.65 -10.59 2.55
CA LEU A 272 -4.41 -10.14 1.39
C LEU A 272 -3.58 -10.23 0.10
N TYR A 273 -2.34 -9.73 0.13
CA TYR A 273 -1.44 -9.79 -1.01
C TYR A 273 -1.17 -11.23 -1.45
N ASN A 274 -0.82 -12.11 -0.49
CA ASN A 274 -0.56 -13.52 -0.77
C ASN A 274 -1.80 -14.19 -1.35
N ASN A 275 -2.97 -14.09 -0.70
CA ASN A 275 -4.19 -14.74 -1.17
C ASN A 275 -4.59 -14.34 -2.60
N CYS A 276 -4.27 -13.12 -3.04
CA CYS A 276 -4.58 -12.65 -4.40
C CYS A 276 -3.52 -13.01 -5.44
N ASN A 277 -2.30 -13.39 -5.01
CA ASN A 277 -1.18 -13.68 -5.90
C ASN A 277 -0.70 -15.14 -5.83
N SER A 278 -1.16 -15.94 -4.87
CA SER A 278 -0.87 -17.38 -4.79
C SER A 278 -1.40 -18.16 -6.00
N GLU A 279 -2.34 -17.62 -6.77
CA GLU A 279 -2.82 -18.20 -8.03
C GLU A 279 -1.94 -17.87 -9.24
N LYS A 280 -0.86 -17.09 -9.07
CA LYS A 280 0.04 -16.65 -10.16
C LYS A 280 1.42 -17.28 -10.15
N GLU A 281 1.77 -18.10 -9.15
CA GLU A 281 3.07 -18.77 -9.03
C GLU A 281 3.12 -20.18 -9.67
N GLU A 282 2.11 -20.57 -10.46
CA GLU A 282 2.18 -21.77 -11.32
C GLU A 282 2.63 -21.43 -12.75
N PHE A 283 3.84 -20.89 -12.97
CA PHE A 283 4.53 -20.94 -14.28
C PHE A 283 6.05 -20.85 -14.15
#